data_AF-A0A418LXZ2-F1
#
_entry.id   AF-A0A418LXZ2-F1
#
_cell.length_a   1.000
_cell.length_b   1.000
_cell.length_c   1.000
_cell.angle_alpha   90.00
_cell.angle_beta   90.00
_cell.angle_gamma   90.00
#
_symmetry.space_group_name_H-M   'P 1'
#
loop_
_entity.id
_entity.type
_entity.pdbx_description
1 polymer ?
#
loop_
_entity_poly.entity_id
_entity_poly.type
_entity_poly.pdbx_seq_one_letter_code
_entity_poly.pdbx_strand_id
1 'polypeptide(L)'
;MSPSTVPSIESWMKSQGYHLFISERVEFMKSSQEQPRQIVNDLFGRLDRLAWGKVHTVVLIALGIGWALDGFEVTIVGPMLSFLAKYFHRTVQQAAYVGSVFLLGAFAGALIFSVLADGAVNASWSIGSIVASLTSLVVLVSLPPAVGWRYVFLFGGVVAIFVAIVRRILPESPRWLAYHGHLDQAEAVVEKVEASCLWGV
;
A
#
# COMPACT_ATOMS: atom_id res chain seq x y z
N MET A 1 10.19 64.36 -32.41
CA MET A 1 10.79 63.01 -32.49
C MET A 1 9.68 62.01 -32.17
N SER A 2 9.17 61.31 -33.18
CA SER A 2 8.15 60.26 -33.01
C SER A 2 8.84 58.97 -32.51
N PRO A 3 8.31 58.25 -31.50
CA PRO A 3 8.89 56.99 -31.06
C PRO A 3 8.80 55.99 -32.22
N SER A 4 9.95 55.44 -32.64
CA SER A 4 9.99 54.32 -33.56
C SER A 4 9.15 53.17 -32.99
N THR A 5 8.08 52.81 -33.69
CA THR A 5 7.26 51.64 -33.39
C THR A 5 8.12 50.40 -33.60
N VAL A 6 8.77 49.93 -32.53
CA VAL A 6 9.45 48.62 -32.55
C VAL A 6 8.37 47.58 -32.88
N PRO A 7 8.55 46.76 -33.94
CA PRO A 7 7.60 45.70 -34.25
C PRO A 7 7.43 44.79 -33.05
N SER A 8 6.20 44.37 -32.75
CA SER A 8 5.97 43.41 -31.66
C SER A 8 6.80 42.15 -31.93
N ILE A 9 7.36 41.55 -30.87
CA ILE A 9 8.20 40.33 -30.96
C ILE A 9 7.50 39.26 -31.81
N GLU A 10 6.19 39.11 -31.66
CA GLU A 10 5.37 38.17 -32.44
C GLU A 10 5.41 38.45 -33.96
N SER A 11 5.33 39.73 -34.37
CA SER A 11 5.40 40.13 -35.79
C SER A 11 6.79 39.94 -36.40
N TRP A 12 7.84 40.22 -35.64
CA TRP A 12 9.23 39.96 -36.04
C TRP A 12 9.52 38.46 -36.13
N MET A 13 9.01 37.65 -35.18
CA MET A 13 9.17 36.19 -35.22
C MET A 13 8.44 35.56 -36.41
N LYS A 14 7.23 36.04 -36.73
CA LYS A 14 6.47 35.58 -37.90
C LYS A 14 7.21 35.90 -39.21
N SER A 15 7.80 37.10 -39.35
CA SER A 15 8.52 37.50 -40.56
C SER A 15 9.78 36.69 -40.84
N GLN A 16 10.41 36.14 -39.80
CA GLN A 16 11.59 35.29 -39.89
C GLN A 16 11.26 33.79 -40.06
N GLY A 17 9.98 33.41 -40.20
CA GLY A 17 9.57 32.01 -40.39
C GLY A 17 9.58 31.15 -39.13
N TYR A 18 9.83 31.72 -37.94
CA TYR A 18 9.89 30.95 -36.68
C TYR A 18 8.55 30.33 -36.27
N HIS A 19 7.42 30.81 -36.81
CA HIS A 19 6.11 30.25 -36.50
C HIS A 19 5.97 28.78 -36.95
N LEU A 20 6.56 28.41 -38.10
CA LEU A 20 6.62 27.04 -38.60
C LEU A 20 7.52 26.17 -37.73
N PHE A 21 8.67 26.70 -37.32
CA PHE A 21 9.61 26.00 -36.44
C PHE A 21 9.03 25.77 -35.03
N ILE A 22 8.29 26.75 -34.52
CA ILE A 22 7.61 26.64 -33.21
C ILE A 22 6.44 25.67 -33.33
N SER A 23 5.62 25.72 -34.39
CA SER A 23 4.50 24.78 -34.54
C SER A 23 4.99 23.34 -34.66
N GLU A 24 6.04 23.08 -35.44
CA GLU A 24 6.61 21.74 -35.60
C GLU A 24 7.21 21.22 -34.29
N ARG A 25 7.95 22.07 -33.55
CA ARG A 25 8.44 21.68 -32.20
C ARG A 25 7.32 21.47 -31.20
N VAL A 26 6.26 22.27 -31.24
CA VAL A 26 5.10 22.13 -30.34
C VAL A 26 4.31 20.87 -30.67
N GLU A 27 4.11 20.54 -31.95
CA GLU A 27 3.49 19.29 -32.38
C GLU A 27 4.35 18.07 -32.03
N PHE A 28 5.67 18.15 -32.21
CA PHE A 28 6.61 17.13 -31.77
C PHE A 28 6.60 16.94 -30.24
N MET A 29 6.57 18.03 -29.46
CA MET A 29 6.44 17.96 -28.00
C MET A 29 5.10 17.36 -27.57
N LYS A 30 4.00 17.66 -28.27
CA LYS A 30 2.70 17.05 -27.98
C LYS A 30 2.71 15.56 -28.29
N SER A 31 3.16 15.17 -29.49
CA SER A 31 3.16 13.76 -29.91
C SER A 31 4.07 12.87 -29.04
N SER A 32 5.22 13.41 -28.61
CA SER A 32 6.14 12.71 -27.69
C SER A 32 5.59 12.54 -26.27
N GLN A 33 4.70 13.42 -25.81
CA GLN A 33 4.03 13.30 -24.49
C GLN A 33 2.76 12.45 -24.56
N GLU A 34 2.11 12.41 -25.72
CA GLU A 34 0.83 11.73 -25.92
C GLU A 34 1.00 10.20 -26.01
N GLN A 35 2.08 9.72 -26.63
CA GLN A 35 2.39 8.28 -26.71
C GLN A 35 2.49 7.60 -25.33
N PRO A 36 3.34 8.06 -24.37
CA PRO A 36 3.43 7.45 -23.04
C PRO A 36 2.10 7.49 -22.29
N ARG A 37 1.36 8.60 -22.41
CA ARG A 37 0.07 8.77 -21.73
C ARG A 37 -0.98 7.78 -22.25
N GLN A 38 -0.99 7.53 -23.55
CA GLN A 38 -1.90 6.59 -24.18
C GLN A 38 -1.58 5.14 -23.76
N ILE A 39 -0.30 4.77 -23.71
CA ILE A 39 0.17 3.45 -23.22
C ILE A 39 -0.30 3.23 -21.78
N VAL A 40 -0.09 4.21 -20.90
CA VAL A 40 -0.50 4.11 -19.49
C VAL A 40 -2.02 3.99 -19.35
N ASN A 41 -2.79 4.76 -20.12
CA ASN A 41 -4.26 4.69 -20.10
C ASN A 41 -4.78 3.34 -20.59
N ASP A 42 -4.18 2.78 -21.65
CA ASP A 42 -4.56 1.46 -22.16
C ASP A 42 -4.24 0.36 -21.13
N LEU A 43 -3.05 0.41 -20.54
CA LEU A 43 -2.60 -0.50 -19.48
C LEU A 43 -3.57 -0.51 -18.28
N PHE A 44 -3.96 0.67 -17.80
CA PHE A 44 -4.91 0.78 -16.69
C PHE A 44 -6.32 0.37 -17.09
N GLY A 45 -6.74 0.69 -18.32
CA GLY A 45 -8.02 0.25 -18.87
C GLY A 45 -8.12 -1.27 -18.99
N ARG A 46 -7.02 -1.97 -19.27
CA ARG A 46 -6.97 -3.45 -19.27
C ARG A 46 -7.12 -4.01 -17.86
N LEU A 47 -6.36 -3.46 -16.90
CA LEU A 47 -6.46 -3.84 -15.48
C LEU A 47 -7.87 -3.68 -14.92
N ASP A 48 -8.54 -2.57 -15.20
CA ASP A 48 -9.88 -2.28 -14.68
C ASP A 48 -10.97 -3.20 -15.26
N ARG A 49 -10.71 -3.85 -16.40
CA ARG A 49 -11.63 -4.77 -17.08
C ARG A 49 -11.46 -6.24 -16.67
N LEU A 50 -10.44 -6.55 -15.87
CA LEU A 50 -10.17 -7.92 -15.46
C LEU A 50 -11.25 -8.44 -14.50
N ALA A 51 -11.75 -9.63 -14.80
CA ALA A 51 -12.60 -10.36 -13.88
C ALA A 51 -11.82 -10.74 -12.60
N TRP A 52 -12.56 -10.95 -11.51
CA TRP A 52 -11.98 -11.40 -10.24
C TRP A 52 -11.18 -12.68 -10.46
N GLY A 53 -9.96 -12.73 -9.92
CA GLY A 53 -9.02 -13.83 -10.16
C GLY A 53 -8.17 -14.16 -8.94
N LYS A 54 -7.25 -15.12 -9.10
CA LYS A 54 -6.41 -15.61 -7.99
C LYS A 54 -5.57 -14.50 -7.35
N VAL A 55 -5.08 -13.56 -8.14
CA VAL A 55 -4.32 -12.39 -7.64
C VAL A 55 -5.17 -11.54 -6.71
N HIS A 56 -6.41 -11.24 -7.08
CA HIS A 56 -7.36 -10.49 -6.24
C HIS A 56 -7.63 -11.22 -4.92
N THR A 57 -7.86 -12.53 -4.96
CA THR A 57 -8.08 -13.34 -3.74
C THR A 57 -6.83 -13.42 -2.86
N VAL A 58 -5.64 -13.58 -3.44
CA VAL A 58 -4.38 -13.59 -2.67
C VAL A 58 -4.12 -12.23 -2.02
N VAL A 59 -4.34 -11.14 -2.75
CA VAL A 59 -4.25 -9.78 -2.20
C VAL A 59 -5.26 -9.58 -1.07
N LEU A 60 -6.52 -10.00 -1.26
CA LEU A 60 -7.56 -9.93 -0.24
C LEU A 60 -7.18 -10.72 1.03
N ILE A 61 -6.71 -11.96 0.87
CA ILE A 61 -6.28 -12.80 1.99
C ILE A 61 -5.06 -12.20 2.69
N ALA A 62 -4.06 -11.74 1.93
CA ALA A 62 -2.86 -11.10 2.47
C ALA A 62 -3.22 -9.86 3.30
N LEU A 63 -4.10 -9.01 2.78
CA LEU A 63 -4.62 -7.84 3.48
C LEU A 63 -5.41 -8.26 4.73
N GLY A 64 -6.34 -9.19 4.60
CA GLY A 64 -7.15 -9.68 5.72
C GLY A 64 -6.30 -10.24 6.86
N ILE A 65 -5.25 -11.00 6.55
CA ILE A 65 -4.31 -11.54 7.54
C ILE A 65 -3.48 -10.43 8.17
N GLY A 66 -2.99 -9.47 7.39
CA GLY A 66 -2.26 -8.31 7.91
C GLY A 66 -3.08 -7.53 8.94
N TRP A 67 -4.35 -7.27 8.63
CA TRP A 67 -5.29 -6.58 9.54
C TRP A 67 -5.69 -7.44 10.75
N ALA A 68 -5.88 -8.75 10.57
CA ALA A 68 -6.14 -9.65 11.69
C ALA A 68 -4.97 -9.69 12.67
N LEU A 69 -3.73 -9.65 12.16
CA LEU A 69 -2.55 -9.60 13.02
C LEU A 69 -2.42 -8.30 13.79
N ASP A 70 -2.68 -7.17 13.13
CA ASP A 70 -2.69 -5.85 13.76
C ASP A 70 -3.74 -5.78 14.89
N GLY A 71 -4.96 -6.22 14.61
CA GLY A 71 -6.01 -6.32 15.61
C GLY A 71 -5.68 -7.29 16.76
N PHE A 72 -5.02 -8.42 16.45
CA PHE A 72 -4.56 -9.39 17.44
C PHE A 72 -3.51 -8.79 18.37
N GLU A 73 -2.50 -8.10 17.83
CA GLU A 73 -1.45 -7.42 18.58
C GLU A 73 -2.06 -6.43 19.59
N VAL A 74 -2.90 -5.52 19.12
CA VAL A 74 -3.52 -4.51 19.96
C VAL A 74 -4.38 -5.15 21.06
N THR A 75 -5.13 -6.20 20.72
CA THR A 75 -6.02 -6.88 21.66
C THR A 75 -5.24 -7.63 22.75
N ILE A 76 -4.08 -8.20 22.43
CA ILE A 76 -3.32 -9.00 23.39
C ILE A 76 -2.41 -8.17 24.28
N VAL A 77 -1.90 -7.03 23.80
CA VAL A 77 -0.95 -6.19 24.54
C VAL A 77 -1.49 -5.78 25.91
N GLY A 78 -2.78 -5.39 26.02
CA GLY A 78 -3.38 -4.97 27.29
C GLY A 78 -3.40 -6.06 28.39
N PRO A 79 -4.08 -7.20 28.15
CA PRO A 79 -4.09 -8.33 29.08
C PRO A 79 -2.68 -8.87 29.35
N MET A 80 -1.82 -8.91 28.31
CA MET A 80 -0.45 -9.41 28.43
C MET A 80 0.42 -8.52 29.31
N LEU A 81 0.39 -7.20 29.15
CA LEU A 81 1.14 -6.26 30.00
C LEU A 81 0.71 -6.38 31.46
N SER A 82 -0.59 -6.54 31.71
CA SER A 82 -1.13 -6.73 33.06
C SER A 82 -0.64 -8.05 33.69
N PHE A 83 -0.55 -9.12 32.89
CA PHE A 83 0.02 -10.40 33.33
C PHE A 83 1.53 -10.30 33.58
N LEU A 84 2.30 -9.71 32.67
CA LEU A 84 3.74 -9.51 32.81
C LEU A 84 4.06 -8.68 34.05
N ALA A 85 3.27 -7.65 34.34
CA ALA A 85 3.45 -6.84 35.54
C ALA A 85 3.34 -7.68 36.81
N LYS A 86 2.35 -8.59 36.90
CA LYS A 86 2.23 -9.53 38.01
C LYS A 86 3.40 -10.51 38.07
N TYR A 87 3.82 -11.06 36.92
CA TYR A 87 4.93 -12.01 36.83
C TYR A 87 6.27 -11.41 37.27
N PHE A 88 6.54 -10.15 36.90
CA PHE A 88 7.77 -9.43 37.25
C PHE A 88 7.67 -8.63 38.55
N HIS A 89 6.60 -8.80 39.34
CA HIS A 89 6.36 -8.05 40.58
C HIS A 89 6.45 -6.52 40.37
N ARG A 90 5.85 -6.03 39.27
CA ARG A 90 5.73 -4.61 38.91
C ARG A 90 4.30 -4.12 39.12
N THR A 91 4.13 -2.82 39.29
CA THR A 91 2.80 -2.23 39.53
C THR A 91 1.98 -2.17 38.25
N VAL A 92 0.66 -2.18 38.39
CA VAL A 92 -0.27 -2.01 37.25
C VAL A 92 -0.09 -0.63 36.59
N GLN A 93 0.28 0.40 37.36
CA GLN A 93 0.58 1.73 36.80
C GLN A 93 1.80 1.70 35.88
N GLN A 94 2.86 0.96 36.24
CA GLN A 94 4.03 0.79 35.36
C GLN A 94 3.67 0.05 34.07
N ALA A 95 2.82 -0.97 34.16
CA ALA A 95 2.30 -1.67 32.98
C ALA A 95 1.49 -0.73 32.07
N ALA A 96 0.67 0.14 32.66
CA ALA A 96 -0.11 1.13 31.93
C ALA A 96 0.79 2.13 31.20
N TYR A 97 1.87 2.60 31.81
CA TYR A 97 2.85 3.47 31.14
C TYR A 97 3.50 2.80 29.93
N VAL A 98 3.88 1.52 30.04
CA VAL A 98 4.42 0.75 28.91
C VAL A 98 3.38 0.63 27.79
N GLY A 99 2.12 0.37 28.12
CA GLY A 99 1.02 0.36 27.16
C GLY A 99 0.79 1.71 26.48
N SER A 100 0.91 2.82 27.22
CA SER A 100 0.81 4.17 26.65
C SER A 100 1.95 4.50 25.67
N VAL A 101 3.19 4.13 26.00
CA VAL A 101 4.34 4.30 25.09
C VAL A 101 4.16 3.49 23.81
N PHE A 102 3.65 2.26 23.93
CA PHE A 102 3.31 1.42 22.78
C PHE A 102 2.29 2.10 21.87
N LEU A 103 1.17 2.60 22.41
CA LEU A 103 0.13 3.27 21.62
C LEU A 103 0.63 4.57 20.98
N LEU A 104 1.44 5.37 21.69
CA LEU A 104 2.06 6.57 21.15
C LEU A 104 3.00 6.24 19.99
N GLY A 105 3.80 5.18 20.12
CA GLY A 105 4.67 4.68 19.05
C GLY A 105 3.87 4.20 17.84
N ALA A 106 2.80 3.44 18.05
CA ALA A 106 1.89 2.99 16.99
C ALA A 106 1.23 4.17 16.26
N PHE A 107 0.75 5.17 17.00
CA PHE A 107 0.18 6.38 16.43
C PHE A 107 1.19 7.19 15.61
N ALA A 108 2.40 7.40 16.14
CA ALA A 108 3.47 8.09 15.41
C ALA A 108 3.90 7.32 14.14
N GLY A 109 4.01 5.99 14.24
CA GLY A 109 4.28 5.12 13.10
C GLY A 109 3.17 5.20 12.05
N ALA A 110 1.91 5.21 12.48
CA ALA A 110 0.77 5.38 11.59
C ALA A 110 0.83 6.71 10.84
N LEU A 111 1.22 7.82 11.47
CA LEU A 111 1.38 9.12 10.79
C LEU A 111 2.49 9.10 9.73
N ILE A 112 3.60 8.40 10.01
CA ILE A 112 4.72 8.28 9.08
C ILE A 112 4.33 7.41 7.89
N PHE A 113 3.61 6.30 8.12
CA PHE A 113 3.21 5.35 7.08
C PHE A 113 1.89 5.71 6.38
N SER A 114 1.03 6.55 6.96
CA SER A 114 -0.23 7.00 6.36
C SER A 114 0.01 7.95 5.18
N VAL A 115 1.16 8.61 5.14
CA VAL A 115 1.58 9.40 3.97
C VAL A 115 2.01 8.49 2.80
N LEU A 116 2.21 7.18 3.05
CA LEU A 116 2.74 6.21 2.09
C LEU A 116 1.70 5.21 1.56
N ALA A 117 0.48 5.12 2.12
CA ALA A 117 -0.47 4.06 1.81
C ALA A 117 -1.90 4.56 1.51
N ASP A 118 -2.37 4.39 0.27
CA ASP A 118 -3.68 4.86 -0.19
C ASP A 118 -4.84 3.85 0.02
N GLY A 119 -5.92 4.33 0.66
CA GLY A 119 -7.33 4.19 0.24
C GLY A 119 -8.09 2.86 0.45
N ALA A 120 -7.61 1.72 -0.05
CA ALA A 120 -8.42 0.50 -0.16
C ALA A 120 -8.57 -0.32 1.15
N VAL A 121 -7.91 0.15 2.19
CA VAL A 121 -7.68 -0.54 3.47
C VAL A 121 -8.93 -0.62 4.36
N ASN A 122 -9.81 0.38 4.32
CA ASN A 122 -10.73 0.66 5.43
C ASN A 122 -11.98 -0.26 5.48
N ALA A 123 -12.30 -0.98 4.40
CA ALA A 123 -13.46 -1.88 4.36
C ALA A 123 -13.20 -3.27 4.99
N SER A 124 -11.93 -3.63 5.23
CA SER A 124 -11.52 -4.97 5.71
C SER A 124 -11.32 -5.08 7.22
N TRP A 125 -11.39 -3.94 7.93
CA TRP A 125 -11.07 -3.81 9.36
C TRP A 125 -11.97 -4.66 10.28
N SER A 126 -13.25 -4.78 9.95
CA SER A 126 -14.23 -5.45 10.80
C SER A 126 -14.11 -6.97 10.79
N ILE A 127 -13.67 -7.59 9.68
CA ILE A 127 -13.56 -9.05 9.59
C ILE A 127 -12.28 -9.54 10.29
N GLY A 128 -11.16 -8.83 10.10
CA GLY A 128 -9.88 -9.15 10.74
C GLY A 128 -9.95 -9.04 12.26
N SER A 129 -10.60 -8.01 12.79
CA SER A 129 -10.77 -7.80 14.23
C SER A 129 -11.65 -8.88 14.88
N ILE A 130 -12.68 -9.38 14.20
CA ILE A 130 -13.53 -10.48 14.70
C ILE A 130 -12.71 -11.78 14.81
N VAL A 131 -11.96 -12.15 13.77
CA VAL A 131 -11.14 -13.38 13.77
C VAL A 131 -10.03 -13.31 14.82
N ALA A 132 -9.38 -12.16 14.95
CA ALA A 132 -8.36 -11.91 15.97
C ALA A 132 -8.94 -12.02 17.40
N SER A 133 -10.12 -11.45 17.63
CA SER A 133 -10.81 -11.50 18.92
C SER A 133 -11.20 -12.93 19.31
N LEU A 134 -11.73 -13.70 18.36
CA LEU A 134 -12.09 -15.10 18.57
C LEU A 134 -10.85 -15.97 18.87
N THR A 135 -9.75 -15.74 18.15
CA THR A 135 -8.49 -16.46 18.37
C THR A 135 -7.87 -16.13 19.73
N SER A 136 -7.89 -14.85 20.12
CA SER A 136 -7.43 -14.39 21.44
C SER A 136 -8.21 -15.04 22.58
N LEU A 137 -9.53 -15.12 22.47
CA LEU A 137 -10.38 -15.77 23.47
C LEU A 137 -10.08 -17.28 23.62
N VAL A 138 -9.92 -18.01 22.52
CA VAL A 138 -9.59 -19.44 22.55
C VAL A 138 -8.24 -19.68 23.23
N VAL A 139 -7.24 -18.86 22.91
CA VAL A 139 -5.89 -18.96 23.50
C VAL A 139 -5.90 -18.64 25.00
N LEU A 140 -6.68 -17.64 25.42
CA LEU A 140 -6.78 -17.21 26.82
C LEU A 140 -7.39 -18.31 27.72
N VAL A 141 -8.38 -19.05 27.21
CA VAL A 141 -9.11 -20.06 28.00
C VAL A 141 -8.41 -21.42 27.98
N SER A 142 -7.60 -21.70 26.95
CA SER A 142 -7.04 -23.05 26.72
C SER A 142 -5.63 -23.26 27.27
N LEU A 143 -4.90 -22.19 27.64
CA LEU A 143 -3.47 -22.29 28.02
C LEU A 143 -3.17 -21.82 29.44
N PRO A 144 -2.26 -22.50 30.17
CA PRO A 144 -1.77 -22.03 31.46
C PRO A 144 -1.14 -20.63 31.34
N PRO A 145 -1.45 -19.69 32.24
CA PRO A 145 -0.97 -18.30 32.17
C PRO A 145 0.57 -18.18 32.09
N ALA A 146 1.30 -19.11 32.73
CA ALA A 146 2.76 -19.11 32.77
C ALA A 146 3.43 -19.25 31.39
N VAL A 147 2.76 -19.90 30.43
CA VAL A 147 3.28 -20.16 29.08
C VAL A 147 2.45 -19.55 27.96
N GLY A 148 1.20 -19.14 28.23
CA GLY A 148 0.28 -18.60 27.21
C GLY A 148 0.88 -17.46 26.39
N TRP A 149 1.59 -16.53 27.03
CA TRP A 149 2.24 -15.41 26.34
C TRP A 149 3.33 -15.85 25.34
N ARG A 150 4.03 -16.97 25.58
CA ARG A 150 5.05 -17.49 24.65
C ARG A 150 4.41 -18.02 23.37
N TYR A 151 3.30 -18.76 23.50
CA TYR A 151 2.57 -19.31 22.36
C TYR A 151 1.88 -18.22 21.54
N VAL A 152 1.45 -17.14 22.19
CA VAL A 152 0.93 -15.93 21.54
C VAL A 152 1.98 -15.29 20.64
N PHE A 153 3.19 -15.06 21.14
CA PHE A 153 4.29 -14.53 20.33
C PHE A 153 4.73 -15.50 19.24
N LEU A 154 4.74 -16.82 19.53
CA LEU A 154 5.07 -17.83 18.54
C LEU A 154 4.05 -17.83 17.38
N PHE A 155 2.75 -17.78 17.70
CA PHE A 155 1.69 -17.67 16.70
C PHE A 155 1.82 -16.38 15.87
N GLY A 156 2.00 -15.23 16.53
CA GLY A 156 2.24 -13.96 15.84
C GLY A 156 3.47 -14.02 14.92
N GLY A 157 4.55 -14.65 15.36
CA GLY A 157 5.76 -14.87 14.56
C GLY A 157 5.52 -15.76 13.33
N VAL A 158 4.77 -16.86 13.47
CA VAL A 158 4.42 -17.74 12.34
C VAL A 158 3.61 -16.99 11.29
N VAL A 159 2.61 -16.22 11.71
CA VAL A 159 1.79 -15.46 10.76
C VAL A 159 2.59 -14.28 10.16
N ALA A 160 3.48 -13.65 10.92
CA ALA A 160 4.38 -12.61 10.39
C ALA A 160 5.31 -13.18 9.31
N ILE A 161 5.84 -14.40 9.50
CA ILE A 161 6.63 -15.11 8.47
C ILE A 161 5.76 -15.42 7.25
N PHE A 162 4.53 -15.91 7.46
CA PHE A 162 3.59 -16.15 6.37
C PHE A 162 3.34 -14.87 5.56
N VAL A 163 3.04 -13.74 6.21
CA VAL A 163 2.83 -12.45 5.54
C VAL A 163 4.11 -11.98 4.84
N ALA A 164 5.29 -12.16 5.45
CA ALA A 164 6.56 -11.83 4.81
C ALA A 164 6.82 -12.66 3.56
N ILE A 165 6.42 -13.94 3.53
CA ILE A 165 6.47 -14.79 2.34
C ILE A 165 5.49 -14.28 1.28
N VAL A 166 4.24 -14.00 1.66
CA VAL A 166 3.22 -13.50 0.73
C VAL A 166 3.65 -12.16 0.12
N ARG A 167 4.23 -11.25 0.91
CA ARG A 167 4.79 -9.98 0.45
C ARG A 167 5.92 -10.15 -0.56
N ARG A 168 6.67 -11.26 -0.54
CA ARG A 168 7.70 -11.55 -1.55
C ARG A 168 7.15 -12.10 -2.86
N ILE A 169 5.91 -12.61 -2.85
CA ILE A 169 5.27 -13.21 -4.02
C ILE A 169 4.40 -12.19 -4.76
N LEU A 170 3.90 -11.17 -4.05
CA LEU A 170 3.08 -10.11 -4.65
C LEU A 170 3.94 -9.26 -5.60
N PRO A 171 3.57 -9.18 -6.90
CA PRO A 171 4.26 -8.29 -7.82
C PRO A 171 4.03 -6.82 -7.44
N GLU A 172 5.03 -5.99 -7.68
CA GLU A 172 4.92 -4.54 -7.52
C GLU A 172 3.73 -4.00 -8.34
N SER A 173 3.07 -2.96 -7.82
CA SER A 173 1.86 -2.47 -8.48
C SER A 173 2.21 -1.91 -9.88
N PRO A 174 1.49 -2.30 -10.95
CA PRO A 174 1.71 -1.77 -12.30
C PRO A 174 1.63 -0.24 -12.35
N ARG A 175 0.78 0.35 -11.49
CA ARG A 175 0.62 1.80 -11.34
C ARG A 175 1.89 2.47 -10.82
N TRP A 176 2.56 1.87 -9.83
CA TRP A 176 3.83 2.39 -9.30
C TRP A 176 4.95 2.31 -10.33
N LEU A 177 5.04 1.19 -11.07
CA LEU A 177 6.03 1.01 -12.14
C LEU A 177 5.81 2.02 -13.28
N ALA A 178 4.55 2.24 -13.67
CA ALA A 178 4.19 3.24 -14.68
C ALA A 178 4.53 4.68 -14.23
N TYR A 179 4.32 5.00 -12.95
CA TYR A 179 4.66 6.31 -12.38
C TYR A 179 6.18 6.58 -12.39
N HIS A 180 7.00 5.54 -12.20
CA HIS A 180 8.46 5.64 -12.23
C HIS A 180 9.07 5.49 -13.63
N GLY A 181 8.23 5.44 -14.68
CA GLY A 181 8.69 5.35 -16.08
C GLY A 181 9.14 3.95 -16.53
N HIS A 182 8.95 2.92 -15.70
CA HIS A 182 9.27 1.53 -16.03
C HIS A 182 8.10 0.85 -16.76
N LEU A 183 7.74 1.37 -17.94
CA LEU A 183 6.56 0.93 -18.70
C LEU A 183 6.64 -0.56 -19.12
N ASP A 184 7.80 -1.03 -19.57
CA ASP A 184 7.99 -2.43 -19.97
C ASP A 184 7.76 -3.41 -18.80
N GLN A 185 8.18 -3.03 -17.60
CA GLN A 185 7.95 -3.83 -16.39
C GLN A 185 6.48 -3.79 -15.97
N ALA A 186 5.83 -2.62 -16.09
CA ALA A 186 4.41 -2.48 -15.80
C ALA A 186 3.57 -3.38 -16.72
N GLU A 187 3.90 -3.42 -18.01
CA GLU A 187 3.26 -4.28 -19.01
C GLU A 187 3.48 -5.77 -18.70
N ALA A 188 4.70 -6.19 -18.39
CA ALA A 188 5.00 -7.58 -18.01
C ALA A 188 4.23 -8.04 -16.76
N VAL A 189 4.03 -7.15 -15.77
CA VAL A 189 3.22 -7.46 -14.59
C VAL A 189 1.75 -7.59 -14.97
N VAL A 190 1.21 -6.69 -15.80
CA VAL A 190 -0.19 -6.77 -16.27
C VAL A 190 -0.43 -8.05 -17.05
N GLU A 191 0.44 -8.40 -17.99
CA GLU A 191 0.35 -9.63 -18.78
C GLU A 191 0.33 -10.89 -17.87
N LYS A 192 1.17 -10.90 -16.82
CA LYS A 192 1.18 -11.99 -15.83
C LYS A 192 -0.12 -12.06 -15.01
N VAL A 193 -0.70 -10.92 -14.64
CA VAL A 193 -1.98 -10.86 -13.93
C VAL A 193 -3.13 -11.29 -14.84
N GLU A 194 -3.14 -10.83 -16.10
CA GLU A 194 -4.11 -11.24 -17.12
C GLU A 194 -4.05 -12.76 -17.33
N ALA A 195 -2.85 -13.33 -17.53
CA ALA A 195 -2.66 -14.77 -17.64
C ALA A 195 -3.17 -15.51 -16.40
N SER A 196 -2.96 -14.97 -15.19
CA SER A 196 -3.44 -15.61 -13.95
C SER A 196 -4.97 -15.59 -13.80
N CYS A 197 -5.67 -14.65 -14.44
CA CYS A 197 -7.12 -14.56 -14.45
C CYS A 197 -7.76 -15.43 -15.54
N LEU A 198 -7.08 -15.66 -16.67
CA LEU A 198 -7.59 -16.47 -17.78
C LEU A 198 -7.62 -17.99 -17.51
N TRP A 199 -6.83 -18.48 -16.55
CA TRP A 199 -6.83 -19.90 -16.13
C TRP A 199 -7.94 -20.27 -15.12
N GLY A 200 -8.94 -19.41 -14.94
CA GLY A 200 -10.05 -19.57 -13.99
C GLY A 200 -11.41 -19.87 -14.62
N VAL A 201 -11.47 -20.11 -15.93
CA VAL A 201 -12.67 -20.57 -16.67
C VAL A 201 -12.42 -21.96 -17.22
#